data_AF-A0A534BZ15-F1
#
_entry.id   AF-A0A534BZ15-F1
#
_cell.length_a   1.000
_cell.length_b   1.000
_cell.length_c   1.000
_cell.angle_alpha   90.00
_cell.angle_beta   90.00
_cell.angle_gamma   90.00
#
_symmetry.space_group_name_H-M   'P 1'
#
loop_
_entity.id
_entity.type
_entity.pdbx_description
1 polymer ?
#
loop_
_entity_poly.entity_id
_entity_poly.type
_entity_poly.pdbx_seq_one_letter_code
_entity_poly.pdbx_strand_id
1 'polypeptide(L)' 'MASATLTSKGQVTLPKSVRERLGIEAGDRLEFIESEQGFLVVAATRDIRTLKGIVGRPKKPVTIEDMNTAIEKMGRTP' A
#
# COMPACT_ATOMS: atom_id res chain seq x y z
N MET A 1 23.09 11.17 -9.75
CA MET A 1 22.32 9.99 -9.30
C MET A 1 22.38 9.93 -7.79
N ALA A 2 21.27 9.67 -7.10
CA ALA A 2 21.29 9.50 -5.65
C ALA A 2 21.71 8.06 -5.32
N SER A 3 22.67 7.87 -4.41
CA SER A 3 23.12 6.55 -3.95
C SER A 3 23.20 6.52 -2.43
N ALA A 4 23.19 5.33 -1.84
CA ALA A 4 23.32 5.11 -0.42
C ALA A 4 24.19 3.88 -0.16
N THR A 5 24.85 3.85 1.00
CA THR A 5 25.71 2.74 1.43
C THR A 5 25.01 1.95 2.52
N LEU A 6 25.07 0.63 2.40
CA LEU A 6 24.64 -0.27 3.47
C LEU A 6 25.67 -0.23 4.60
N THR A 7 25.21 0.13 5.79
CA THR A 7 26.06 0.09 6.99
C THR A 7 26.34 -1.37 7.40
N SER A 8 27.35 -1.58 8.25
CA SER A 8 27.65 -2.90 8.82
C SER A 8 26.49 -3.53 9.62
N LYS A 9 25.55 -2.70 10.08
CA LYS A 9 24.33 -3.12 10.79
C LYS A 9 23.15 -3.38 9.86
N GLY A 10 23.35 -3.36 8.54
CA GLY A 10 22.30 -3.60 7.56
C GLY A 10 21.32 -2.43 7.36
N GLN A 11 21.65 -1.23 7.82
CA GLN A 11 20.82 -0.04 7.61
C GLN A 11 21.25 0.72 6.35
N VAL A 12 20.28 1.18 5.56
CA VAL A 12 20.47 2.11 4.44
C VAL A 12 19.83 3.45 4.79
N THR A 13 20.55 4.54 4.60
CA THR A 13 20.00 5.89 4.77
C THR A 13 19.58 6.44 3.42
N LEU A 14 18.29 6.74 3.25
CA LEU A 14 17.80 7.38 2.03
C LEU A 14 18.32 8.81 1.91
N PRO A 15 18.92 9.22 0.78
CA PRO A 15 19.34 10.60 0.55
C PRO A 15 18.16 11.58 0.65
N LYS A 16 18.42 12.82 1.11
CA LYS A 16 17.38 13.84 1.33
C LYS A 16 16.47 14.03 0.12
N SER A 17 17.05 14.14 -1.08
CA SER A 17 16.31 14.32 -2.33
C SER A 17 15.37 13.16 -2.68
N VAL A 18 15.65 11.95 -2.17
CA VAL A 18 14.78 10.78 -2.38
C VAL A 18 13.62 10.82 -1.40
N ARG A 19 13.88 11.14 -0.12
CA ARG A 19 12.82 11.29 0.90
C ARG A 19 11.79 12.34 0.53
N GLU A 20 12.25 13.50 0.04
CA GLU A 20 11.37 14.59 -0.39
C GLU A 20 10.47 14.19 -1.56
N ARG A 21 11.00 13.44 -2.54
CA ARG A 21 10.22 12.96 -3.68
C ARG A 21 9.22 11.86 -3.30
N LEU A 22 9.57 11.03 -2.32
CA LEU A 22 8.68 10.01 -1.77
C LEU A 22 7.66 10.59 -0.79
N GLY A 23 7.85 11.83 -0.33
CA GLY A 23 6.98 12.49 0.65
C GLY A 23 6.97 11.78 2.01
N ILE A 24 8.12 11.25 2.45
CA ILE A 24 8.24 10.48 3.69
C ILE A 24 9.02 11.22 4.79
N GLU A 25 8.64 10.97 6.03
CA GLU A 25 9.26 11.49 7.25
C GLU A 25 9.73 10.36 8.19
N ALA A 26 10.34 10.73 9.32
CA ALA A 26 10.76 9.75 10.31
C ALA A 26 9.54 9.06 10.94
N GLY A 27 9.54 7.72 10.94
CA GLY A 27 8.42 6.90 11.42
C GLY A 27 7.53 6.36 10.30
N ASP A 28 7.67 6.86 9.08
CA ASP A 28 6.96 6.32 7.93
C ASP A 28 7.47 4.94 7.52
N ARG A 29 6.54 4.11 7.06
CA ARG A 29 6.84 2.77 6.56
C ARG A 29 7.16 2.82 5.08
N LEU A 30 8.19 2.07 4.69
CA LEU A 30 8.54 1.81 3.30
C LEU A 30 8.29 0.34 2.99
N GLU A 31 7.69 0.10 1.83
CA GLU A 31 7.53 -1.24 1.27
C GLU A 31 8.47 -1.41 0.08
N PHE A 32 9.11 -2.58 0.03
CA PHE A 32 9.97 -3.00 -1.06
C PHE A 32 9.23 -4.07 -1.84
N ILE A 33 8.86 -3.75 -3.08
CA ILE A 33 8.11 -4.64 -3.95
C ILE A 33 9.05 -5.15 -5.04
N GLU A 34 9.18 -6.47 -5.14
CA GLU A 34 9.97 -7.10 -6.20
C GLU A 34 9.28 -6.94 -7.56
N SER A 35 10.07 -6.65 -8.59
CA SER A 35 9.63 -6.50 -9.97
C SER A 35 10.69 -7.09 -10.92
N GLU A 36 10.33 -7.28 -12.19
CA GLU A 36 11.26 -7.77 -13.20
C GLU A 36 12.50 -6.87 -13.39
N GLN A 37 12.41 -5.59 -13.00
CA GLN A 37 13.47 -4.59 -13.13
C GLN A 37 14.23 -4.33 -11.82
N GLY A 38 13.97 -5.10 -10.78
CA GLY A 38 14.54 -4.92 -9.43
C GLY A 38 13.46 -4.57 -8.40
N PHE A 39 13.81 -3.79 -7.38
CA PHE A 39 12.88 -3.42 -6.31
C PHE A 39 12.29 -2.03 -6.49
N LEU A 40 10.98 -1.92 -6.33
CA LEU A 40 10.26 -0.65 -6.19
C LEU A 40 10.15 -0.30 -4.70
N VAL A 41 10.43 0.95 -4.37
CA VAL A 41 10.27 1.47 -3.01
C VAL A 41 9.02 2.34 -2.97
N VAL A 42 8.06 1.97 -2.14
CA VAL A 42 6.77 2.68 -2.01
C VAL A 42 6.58 3.18 -0.59
N ALA A 43 6.08 4.41 -0.48
CA ALA A 43 5.71 5.04 0.77
C ALA A 43 4.37 4.46 1.26
N ALA A 44 4.40 3.64 2.31
CA ALA A 44 3.21 3.07 2.96
C ALA A 44 2.82 3.93 4.18
N THR A 45 2.63 5.23 3.94
CA THR A 45 2.48 6.25 4.99
C THR A 45 1.05 6.43 5.48
N ARG A 46 0.07 5.85 4.77
CA ARG A 46 -1.35 6.07 5.06
C ARG A 46 -1.86 5.06 6.06
N ASP A 47 -2.40 5.59 7.15
CA ASP A 47 -3.12 4.78 8.14
C ASP A 47 -4.42 4.20 7.53
N ILE A 48 -4.68 2.90 7.76
CA ILE A 48 -5.90 2.24 7.29
C ILE A 48 -7.18 2.91 7.82
N ARG A 49 -7.12 3.56 8.98
CA ARG A 49 -8.21 4.34 9.57
C ARG A 49 -8.63 5.50 8.67
N THR A 50 -7.76 5.98 7.78
CA THR A 50 -8.12 7.00 6.78
C THR A 50 -9.14 6.50 5.75
N LEU A 51 -9.32 5.18 5.62
CA LEU A 51 -10.35 4.59 4.76
C LEU A 51 -11.71 4.47 5.46
N LYS A 52 -11.81 4.81 6.76
CA LYS A 52 -13.08 4.72 7.48
C LYS A 52 -14.11 5.66 6.85
N GLY A 53 -15.23 5.10 6.40
CA GLY A 53 -16.36 5.86 5.84
C GLY A 53 -16.29 6.14 4.34
N ILE A 54 -15.28 5.62 3.61
CA ILE A 54 -15.23 5.75 2.15
C ILE A 54 -16.35 5.00 1.44
N VAL A 55 -16.87 3.93 2.07
CA VAL A 55 -18.04 3.19 1.57
C VAL A 55 -19.28 3.81 2.19
N GLY A 56 -20.09 4.45 1.35
CA GLY A 56 -21.37 5.01 1.75
C GLY A 56 -22.36 3.96 2.21
N ARG A 57 -23.38 4.37 2.99
CA ARG A 57 -24.48 3.47 3.36
C ARG A 57 -25.22 2.98 2.10
N PRO A 58 -25.55 1.69 2.00
CA PRO A 58 -26.30 1.17 0.88
C PRO A 58 -27.71 1.77 0.86
N LYS A 59 -28.22 2.11 -0.34
CA LYS A 59 -29.57 2.65 -0.52
C LYS A 59 -30.67 1.65 -0.16
N LYS A 60 -30.37 0.35 -0.26
CA LYS A 60 -31.26 -0.76 0.07
C LYS A 60 -30.47 -1.80 0.87
N PRO A 61 -31.02 -2.31 1.99
CA PRO A 61 -30.46 -3.47 2.65
C PRO A 61 -30.43 -4.67 1.70
N VAL A 62 -29.40 -5.51 1.81
CA VAL A 62 -29.28 -6.77 1.08
C VAL A 62 -29.19 -7.91 2.08
N THR A 63 -29.71 -9.08 1.73
CA THR A 63 -29.58 -10.26 2.60
C THR A 63 -28.21 -10.90 2.44
N ILE A 64 -27.84 -11.77 3.38
CA ILE A 64 -26.59 -12.53 3.28
C ILE A 64 -26.64 -13.49 2.08
N GLU A 65 -27.82 -14.04 1.74
CA GLU A 65 -27.97 -14.89 0.55
C GLU A 65 -27.69 -14.11 -0.75
N ASP A 66 -28.20 -12.88 -0.88
CA ASP A 66 -27.94 -12.02 -2.03
C ASP A 66 -26.44 -11.67 -2.14
N MET A 67 -25.79 -11.42 -1.00
CA MET A 67 -24.35 -11.16 -0.94
C MET A 67 -23.53 -12.37 -1.40
N ASN A 68 -23.84 -13.56 -0.89
CA ASN A 68 -23.14 -14.80 -1.25
C ASN A 68 -23.33 -15.13 -2.74
N THR A 69 -24.55 -14.97 -3.25
CA THR A 69 -24.85 -15.15 -4.68
C THR A 69 -24.04 -14.20 -5.56
N ALA A 70 -23.83 -12.96 -5.12
CA ALA A 70 -23.00 -11.99 -5.84
C ALA A 70 -21.51 -12.36 -5.79
N ILE A 71 -20.99 -12.82 -4.64
CA ILE A 71 -19.61 -13.28 -4.50
C ILE A 71 -19.36 -14.49 -5.40
N GLU A 72 -20.25 -15.47 -5.45
CA GLU A 72 -20.12 -16.64 -6.34
C GLU A 72 -20.09 -16.26 -7.83
N LYS A 73 -20.92 -15.28 -8.23
CA LYS A 73 -20.93 -14.75 -9.60
C LYS A 73 -19.64 -14.01 -9.95
N MET A 74 -19.07 -13.27 -9.00
CA MET A 74 -17.86 -12.45 -9.17
C MET A 74 -16.55 -13.23 -8.99
N GLY A 75 -16.55 -14.26 -8.15
CA GLY A 75 -15.41 -15.15 -7.87
C GLY A 75 -15.09 -16.12 -9.00
N ARG A 76 -15.87 -16.07 -10.08
CA ARG A 76 -15.58 -16.74 -11.35
C ARG A 76 -14.72 -15.81 -12.22
N THR A 77 -13.48 -15.58 -11.80
CA THR A 77 -12.45 -15.11 -12.72
C THR A 77 -11.86 -16.34 -13.43
N PRO A 78 -11.70 -16.37 -14.77
CA PRO A 78 -10.97 -17.42 -15.47
C PRO A 78 -9.49 -17.51 -15.06
#